data_AF-A0A7S2NTW6-F1
#
_entry.id   AF-A0A7S2NTW6-F1
#
_cell.length_a   1.000
_cell.length_b   1.000
_cell.length_c   1.000
_cell.angle_alpha   90.00
_cell.angle_beta   90.00
_cell.angle_gamma   90.00
#
_symmetry.space_group_name_H-M   'P 1'
#
loop_
_entity.id
_entity.type
_entity.pdbx_description
1 polymer ?
#
loop_
_entity_poly.entity_id
_entity_poly.type
_entity_poly.pdbx_seq_one_letter_code
_entity_poly.pdbx_strand_id
1 'polypeptide(L)'
;SIKATMANILNNEDCDDDEFMWIDTESKKKDPLRMALHDLDNSMRCPICSNLLNSRAIPVSIPPCHHTFCSECIRNSLRCSVNTTTKRQALCPVCRCNIVDYNKGSKQGDVFR
;
A
#
# COMPACT_ATOMS: atom_id res chain seq x y z
N SER A 1 66.02 16.62 16.12
CA SER A 1 65.58 16.60 14.71
C SER A 1 64.78 15.33 14.46
N ILE A 2 63.45 15.34 14.61
CA ILE A 2 62.42 15.59 13.57
C ILE A 2 62.67 14.79 12.28
N LYS A 3 61.96 13.67 12.08
CA LYS A 3 60.76 13.59 11.22
C LYS A 3 60.20 12.16 11.18
N ALA A 4 58.92 12.06 11.52
CA ALA A 4 58.05 10.91 11.31
C ALA A 4 57.64 10.80 9.83
N THR A 5 57.31 9.59 9.37
CA THR A 5 56.19 9.39 8.43
C THR A 5 55.70 7.93 8.40
N MET A 6 54.37 7.82 8.43
CA MET A 6 53.49 6.74 7.95
C MET A 6 53.22 5.53 8.86
N ALA A 7 52.10 5.69 9.59
CA ALA A 7 51.15 4.68 10.05
C ALA A 7 50.56 3.88 8.85
N ASN A 8 49.73 2.83 8.97
CA ASN A 8 48.91 2.36 10.08
C ASN A 8 48.40 0.94 9.76
N ILE A 9 48.56 0.02 10.73
CA ILE A 9 47.59 -0.97 11.22
C ILE A 9 46.59 -1.57 10.21
N LEU A 10 46.80 -2.85 9.89
CA LEU A 10 45.73 -3.83 9.71
C LEU A 10 46.03 -5.01 10.65
N ASN A 11 45.51 -4.94 11.86
CA ASN A 11 45.34 -6.11 12.71
C ASN A 11 43.85 -6.24 13.03
N ASN A 12 43.41 -7.49 12.92
CA ASN A 12 42.11 -8.04 13.27
C ASN A 12 41.59 -7.54 14.63
N GLU A 13 40.27 -7.53 14.82
CA GLU A 13 39.55 -8.33 15.82
C GLU A 13 38.09 -7.81 16.01
N ASP A 14 37.20 -8.78 16.22
CA ASP A 14 35.91 -8.72 16.91
C ASP A 14 34.61 -8.38 16.15
N CYS A 15 33.85 -9.47 15.91
CA CYS A 15 32.41 -9.50 15.74
C CYS A 15 31.76 -9.32 17.12
N ASP A 16 31.48 -8.08 17.52
CA ASP A 16 30.56 -7.81 18.63
C ASP A 16 29.20 -7.39 18.07
N ASP A 17 28.21 -8.23 18.35
CA ASP A 17 26.78 -7.91 18.25
C ASP A 17 26.44 -6.76 19.22
N ASP A 18 25.50 -5.91 18.79
CA ASP A 18 24.78 -4.85 19.51
C ASP A 18 25.13 -3.39 19.13
N GLU A 19 24.10 -2.67 18.67
CA GLU A 19 24.00 -1.21 18.55
C GLU A 19 24.42 -0.54 17.22
N PHE A 20 23.95 -1.07 16.09
CA PHE A 20 23.70 -0.19 14.92
C PHE A 20 22.27 0.37 14.99
N MET A 21 22.09 1.40 15.81
CA MET A 21 20.99 2.34 15.63
C MET A 21 21.11 2.94 14.23
N TRP A 22 20.15 2.68 13.36
CA TRP A 22 19.94 3.46 12.15
C TRP A 22 19.51 4.87 12.57
N ILE A 23 20.47 5.70 12.98
CA ILE A 23 20.23 7.11 13.22
C ILE A 23 20.09 7.74 11.84
N ASP A 24 18.84 7.86 11.38
CA ASP A 24 18.47 8.78 10.31
C ASP A 24 18.75 10.21 10.82
N THR A 25 20.03 10.60 10.74
CA THR A 25 20.48 11.96 11.05
C THR A 25 19.92 12.91 9.99
N GLU A 26 18.82 13.54 10.35
CA GLU A 26 18.43 14.91 10.00
C GLU A 26 18.96 15.42 8.64
N SER A 27 18.29 15.03 7.56
CA SER A 27 18.17 15.88 6.39
C SER A 27 16.73 15.83 5.91
N LYS A 28 15.93 16.79 6.41
CA LYS A 28 14.59 17.13 5.93
C LYS A 28 14.63 17.66 4.49
N LYS A 29 15.16 16.86 3.57
CA LYS A 29 14.95 17.02 2.13
C LYS A 29 13.91 15.97 1.78
N LYS A 30 12.81 16.41 1.17
CA LYS A 30 11.84 15.51 0.57
C LYS A 30 12.53 14.86 -0.62
N ASP A 31 13.28 13.80 -0.37
CA ASP A 31 13.93 13.05 -1.44
C ASP A 31 12.81 12.59 -2.39
N PRO A 32 12.81 13.05 -3.65
CA PRO A 32 11.70 12.78 -4.55
C PRO A 32 11.53 11.28 -4.77
N LEU A 33 12.62 10.51 -4.68
CA LEU A 33 12.61 9.04 -4.71
C LEU A 33 11.89 8.44 -3.50
N ARG A 34 12.12 8.96 -2.28
CA ARG A 34 11.43 8.46 -1.07
C ARG A 34 9.93 8.72 -1.15
N MET A 35 9.52 9.88 -1.66
CA MET A 35 8.11 10.19 -1.88
C MET A 35 7.48 9.29 -2.95
N ALA A 36 8.15 9.12 -4.09
CA ALA A 36 7.65 8.27 -5.17
C ALA A 36 7.48 6.80 -4.74
N LEU A 37 8.42 6.27 -3.95
CA LEU A 37 8.33 4.92 -3.39
C LEU A 37 7.16 4.77 -2.41
N HIS A 38 6.94 5.78 -1.58
CA HIS A 38 5.81 5.79 -0.64
C HIS A 38 4.46 5.85 -1.36
N ASP A 39 4.34 6.69 -2.39
CA ASP A 39 3.11 6.80 -3.17
C ASP A 39 2.81 5.51 -3.95
N LEU A 40 3.86 4.85 -4.47
CA LEU A 40 3.74 3.54 -5.10
C LEU A 40 3.27 2.48 -4.10
N ASP A 41 3.86 2.40 -2.90
CA ASP A 41 3.44 1.45 -1.87
C ASP A 41 1.97 1.66 -1.49
N ASN A 42 1.54 2.91 -1.33
CA ASN A 42 0.15 3.25 -1.05
C ASN A 42 -0.81 2.84 -2.17
N SER A 43 -0.40 2.98 -3.44
CA SER A 43 -1.22 2.59 -4.59
C SER A 43 -1.50 1.08 -4.67
N MET A 44 -0.64 0.25 -4.06
CA MET A 44 -0.79 -1.20 -4.02
C MET A 44 -1.52 -1.71 -2.78
N ARG A 45 -1.94 -0.83 -1.87
CA ARG A 45 -2.64 -1.22 -0.64
C ARG A 45 -4.13 -1.00 -0.78
N CYS A 46 -4.90 -1.85 -0.10
CA CYS A 46 -6.32 -1.61 0.03
C CYS A 46 -6.57 -0.38 0.93
N PRO A 47 -7.35 0.62 0.50
CA PRO A 47 -7.60 1.82 1.30
C PRO A 47 -8.48 1.59 2.54
N ILE A 48 -9.03 0.39 2.73
CA ILE A 48 -9.86 0.03 3.89
C ILE A 48 -9.03 -0.66 4.98
N CYS A 49 -8.22 -1.66 4.61
CA CYS A 49 -7.46 -2.47 5.57
C CYS A 49 -5.94 -2.21 5.54
N SER A 50 -5.44 -1.40 4.61
CA SER A 50 -4.01 -1.09 4.39
C SER A 50 -3.12 -2.30 4.06
N ASN A 51 -3.71 -3.47 3.80
CA ASN A 51 -2.98 -4.64 3.33
C ASN A 51 -2.64 -4.53 1.84
N LEU A 52 -1.51 -5.12 1.47
CA LEU A 52 -1.07 -5.22 0.08
C LEU A 52 -2.05 -6.06 -0.76
N LEU A 53 -2.41 -5.53 -1.92
CA LEU A 53 -3.22 -6.17 -2.95
C LEU A 53 -2.34 -7.08 -3.82
N ASN A 54 -1.78 -8.11 -3.18
CA ASN A 54 -0.94 -9.12 -3.82
C ASN A 54 -1.62 -10.50 -3.76
N SER A 55 -0.84 -11.57 -3.94
CA SER A 55 -1.30 -12.97 -3.93
C SER A 55 -2.15 -13.37 -2.71
N ARG A 56 -2.09 -12.63 -1.59
CA ARG A 56 -2.91 -12.90 -0.39
C ARG A 56 -4.34 -12.37 -0.48
N ALA A 57 -4.59 -11.32 -1.28
CA ALA A 57 -5.89 -10.66 -1.33
C ALA A 57 -6.26 -10.28 -2.77
N ILE A 58 -7.36 -10.85 -3.27
CA ILE A 58 -7.83 -10.59 -4.64
C ILE A 58 -8.23 -9.11 -4.78
N PRO A 59 -7.56 -8.33 -5.65
CA PRO A 59 -7.94 -6.96 -5.92
C PRO A 59 -9.23 -6.91 -6.74
N VAL A 60 -10.13 -6.01 -6.39
CA VAL A 60 -11.39 -5.76 -7.09
C VAL A 60 -11.47 -4.28 -7.39
N SER A 61 -11.54 -3.92 -8.68
CA SER A 61 -11.78 -2.55 -9.13
C SER A 61 -13.28 -2.32 -9.33
N ILE A 62 -13.77 -1.15 -8.91
CA ILE A 62 -15.20 -0.86 -8.91
C ILE A 62 -15.56 0.21 -9.96
N PRO A 63 -16.34 -0.13 -10.99
CA PRO A 63 -16.88 0.86 -11.93
C PRO A 63 -17.95 1.75 -11.26
N PRO A 64 -18.09 3.03 -11.66
CA PRO A 64 -17.33 3.73 -12.71
C PRO A 64 -16.02 4.38 -12.21
N CYS A 65 -15.77 4.37 -10.90
CA CYS A 65 -14.68 5.15 -10.31
C CYS A 65 -13.30 4.47 -10.34
N HIS A 66 -13.24 3.19 -10.72
CA HIS A 66 -12.04 2.35 -10.82
C HIS A 66 -11.17 2.24 -9.56
N HIS A 67 -11.69 2.60 -8.39
CA HIS A 67 -10.97 2.38 -7.12
C HIS A 67 -10.85 0.90 -6.82
N THR A 68 -9.66 0.49 -6.38
CA THR A 68 -9.31 -0.92 -6.13
C THR A 68 -9.32 -1.23 -4.64
N PHE A 69 -9.92 -2.35 -4.28
CA PHE A 69 -10.03 -2.81 -2.89
C PHE A 69 -9.76 -4.30 -2.79
N CYS A 70 -9.51 -4.78 -1.57
CA CYS A 70 -9.50 -6.21 -1.29
C CYS A 70 -10.93 -6.78 -1.42
N SER A 71 -11.08 -7.97 -1.98
CA SER A 71 -12.42 -8.57 -2.23
C SER A 71 -13.27 -8.69 -0.96
N GLU A 72 -12.66 -8.94 0.20
CA GLU A 72 -13.34 -9.03 1.50
C GLU A 72 -13.83 -7.66 1.95
N CYS A 73 -12.96 -6.66 1.85
CA CYS A 73 -13.19 -5.29 2.27
C CYS A 73 -14.38 -4.68 1.53
N ILE A 74 -14.41 -4.83 0.20
CA ILE A 74 -15.50 -4.28 -0.59
C ILE A 74 -16.81 -5.03 -0.35
N ARG A 75 -16.80 -6.36 -0.26
CA ARG A 75 -18.01 -7.14 0.06
C ARG A 75 -18.59 -6.74 1.40
N ASN A 76 -17.76 -6.54 2.42
CA ASN A 76 -18.23 -6.11 3.73
C ASN A 76 -18.82 -4.69 3.67
N SER A 77 -18.12 -3.76 3.03
CA SER A 77 -18.58 -2.37 2.90
C SER A 77 -19.95 -2.26 2.21
N LEU A 78 -20.17 -3.03 1.14
CA LEU A 78 -21.43 -3.03 0.40
C LEU A 78 -22.57 -3.74 1.14
N ARG A 79 -22.24 -4.70 2.01
CA ARG A 79 -23.23 -5.36 2.89
C ARG A 79 -23.68 -4.42 4.01
N CYS A 80 -22.76 -3.67 4.61
CA CYS A 80 -23.05 -2.72 5.68
C CYS A 80 -23.82 -1.49 5.20
N SER A 81 -23.76 -1.12 3.91
CA SER A 81 -24.52 0.02 3.37
C SER A 81 -26.03 -0.27 3.18
N VAL A 82 -26.49 -1.46 3.55
CA VAL A 82 -27.88 -1.88 3.48
C VAL A 82 -28.60 -1.52 4.78
N ASN A 83 -28.99 -0.25 4.93
CA ASN A 83 -29.86 0.17 6.03
C ASN A 83 -31.36 0.14 5.60
N THR A 84 -32.20 -0.22 6.56
CA THR A 84 -33.48 -0.95 6.47
C THR A 84 -34.71 -0.19 5.97
N THR A 85 -34.58 0.90 5.20
CA THR A 85 -35.77 1.72 4.84
C THR A 85 -35.75 2.35 3.45
N THR A 86 -34.60 2.41 2.78
CA THR A 86 -34.49 3.14 1.51
C THR A 86 -33.53 2.43 0.55
N LYS A 87 -33.87 2.45 -0.73
CA LYS A 87 -33.21 1.75 -1.86
C LYS A 87 -31.71 1.49 -1.66
N ARG A 88 -31.26 0.26 -1.94
CA ARG A 88 -29.85 -0.17 -1.89
C ARG A 88 -28.98 0.77 -2.72
N GLN A 89 -28.21 1.64 -2.06
CA GLN A 89 -27.17 2.43 -2.70
C GLN A 89 -25.82 1.81 -2.35
N ALA A 90 -25.18 1.21 -3.34
CA ALA A 90 -23.81 0.75 -3.24
C ALA A 90 -22.92 1.95 -3.55
N LEU A 91 -22.34 2.58 -2.52
CA LEU A 91 -21.46 3.74 -2.70
C LEU A 91 -20.00 3.32 -2.56
N CYS A 92 -19.13 3.89 -3.39
CA CYS A 92 -17.68 3.68 -3.27
C CYS A 92 -17.16 4.26 -1.94
N PRO A 93 -16.36 3.53 -1.15
CA PRO A 93 -15.82 4.04 0.12
C PRO A 93 -14.89 5.25 -0.03
N VAL A 94 -14.23 5.38 -1.19
CA VAL A 94 -13.26 6.46 -1.44
C VAL A 94 -13.94 7.70 -1.99
N CYS A 95 -14.69 7.58 -3.09
CA CYS A 95 -15.28 8.73 -3.79
C CYS A 95 -16.79 8.90 -3.58
N ARG A 96 -17.45 7.94 -2.92
CA ARG A 96 -18.91 7.92 -2.68
C ARG A 96 -19.78 7.96 -3.94
N CYS A 97 -19.22 7.67 -5.12
CA CYS A 97 -19.99 7.49 -6.34
C CYS A 97 -20.85 6.21 -6.28
N ASN A 98 -21.95 6.19 -7.03
CA ASN A 98 -22.88 5.07 -7.09
C ASN A 98 -22.36 3.92 -7.96
N ILE A 99 -22.42 2.68 -7.45
CA ILE A 99 -21.88 1.46 -8.08
C ILE A 99 -22.98 0.66 -8.79
N VAL A 100 -24.26 0.83 -8.40
CA VAL A 100 -25.37 0.00 -8.92
C VAL A 100 -25.80 0.30 -10.36
N ASP A 101 -25.33 1.38 -10.96
CA ASP A 101 -25.72 1.73 -12.33
C ASP A 101 -24.99 0.89 -13.41
N TYR A 102 -23.94 0.15 -13.04
CA TYR A 102 -23.17 -0.68 -13.98
C TYR A 102 -23.69 -2.13 -14.09
N ASN A 103 -24.49 -2.62 -13.13
CA ASN A 103 -24.86 -4.04 -13.05
C ASN A 103 -26.19 -4.39 -13.76
N LYS A 104 -26.63 -3.56 -14.72
CA LYS A 104 -27.74 -3.90 -15.62
C LYS A 104 -27.20 -4.70 -16.82
N GLY A 105 -26.83 -5.97 -16.62
CA GLY A 105 -26.85 -6.93 -17.75
C GLY A 105 -25.63 -7.83 -18.01
N SER A 106 -24.60 -7.90 -17.16
CA SER A 106 -23.49 -8.85 -17.41
C SER A 106 -23.81 -10.23 -16.84
N LYS A 107 -24.27 -11.14 -17.71
CA LYS A 107 -24.24 -12.59 -17.47
C LYS A 107 -22.82 -12.99 -17.06
N GLN A 108 -22.75 -13.85 -16.06
CA GLN A 108 -21.51 -14.44 -15.55
C GLN A 108 -20.79 -15.21 -16.66
N GLY A 109 -19.61 -14.74 -17.04
CA GLY A 109 -18.75 -15.39 -18.02
C GLY A 109 -17.66 -14.44 -18.46
N ASP A 110 -16.51 -14.51 -17.78
CA ASP A 110 -15.21 -14.50 -18.42
C ASP A 110 -14.17 -14.94 -17.39
N VAL A 111 -13.76 -16.19 -17.55
CA VAL A 111 -12.63 -16.83 -16.89
C VAL A 111 -11.38 -16.18 -17.47
N PHE A 112 -10.65 -15.43 -16.67
CA PHE A 112 -9.32 -14.96 -17.04
C PHE A 112 -8.39 -16.18 -17.18
N ARG A 113 -7.90 -16.36 -18.41
CA ARG A 113 -6.94 -17.37 -18.84
C ARG A 113 -5.52 -16.95 -18.53
#